data_AF-A0A9W6CGZ5-F1
#
_entry.id   AF-A0A9W6CGZ5-F1
#
_cell.length_a   1.000
_cell.length_b   1.000
_cell.length_c   1.000
_cell.angle_alpha   90.00
_cell.angle_beta   90.00
_cell.angle_gamma   90.00
#
_symmetry.space_group_name_H-M   'P 1'
#
loop_
_entity.id
_entity.type
_entity.pdbx_description
1 polymer ?
#
loop_
_entity_poly.entity_id
_entity_poly.type
_entity_poly.pdbx_seq_one_letter_code
_entity_poly.pdbx_strand_id
1 'polypeptide(L)'
;MVPPLEGFWWQYGVQGVDYTRKDQFQWISLIRLPEFVTREEFDWAIQEASVKKQMDFSKVEFFTYHEGLCVQCMHIGPYDNEPVTVREMERHVKEQGYKLDFSDQRYHHEIYLSDVRKCKSENLKTVIRQPIK
;
A
#
# COMPACT_ATOMS: atom_id res chain seq x y z
N MET A 1 1.30 -16.46 10.73
CA MET A 1 0.52 -15.20 10.67
C MET A 1 0.22 -14.90 9.21
N VAL A 2 -0.94 -14.33 8.92
CA VAL A 2 -1.24 -13.78 7.57
C VAL A 2 -0.78 -12.32 7.58
N PRO A 3 0.13 -11.90 6.68
CA PRO A 3 0.54 -10.51 6.57
C PRO A 3 -0.66 -9.59 6.27
N PRO A 4 -0.62 -8.32 6.72
CA PRO A 4 -1.67 -7.37 6.43
C PRO A 4 -1.77 -7.11 4.92
N LEU A 5 -2.94 -6.62 4.49
CA LEU A 5 -3.12 -6.12 3.13
C LEU A 5 -2.33 -4.83 2.98
N GLU A 6 -1.59 -4.72 1.89
CA GLU A 6 -0.82 -3.55 1.49
C GLU A 6 -1.41 -2.96 0.20
N GLY A 7 -1.27 -1.65 0.01
CA GLY A 7 -1.78 -0.93 -1.15
C GLY A 7 -0.81 0.16 -1.61
N PHE A 8 -0.41 0.11 -2.88
CA PHE A 8 0.25 1.23 -3.55
C PHE A 8 -0.79 2.08 -4.23
N TRP A 9 -0.65 3.40 -4.12
CA TRP A 9 -1.60 4.38 -4.64
C TRP A 9 -0.85 5.49 -5.39
N TRP A 10 -1.39 5.89 -6.54
CA TRP A 10 -0.90 7.03 -7.31
C TRP A 10 -1.98 7.62 -8.20
N GLN A 11 -1.69 8.81 -8.72
CA GLN A 11 -2.45 9.47 -9.77
C GLN A 11 -1.49 10.08 -10.79
N TYR A 12 -1.83 9.98 -12.08
CA TYR A 12 -1.02 10.58 -13.13
C TYR A 12 -0.97 12.11 -12.97
N GLY A 13 0.24 12.67 -13.02
CA GLY A 13 0.45 14.13 -12.91
C GLY A 13 0.32 14.69 -11.50
N VAL A 14 0.22 13.86 -10.47
CA VAL A 14 0.16 14.27 -9.05
C VAL A 14 1.37 13.68 -8.33
N GLN A 15 2.06 14.50 -7.52
CA GLN A 15 3.03 13.99 -6.56
C GLN A 15 2.28 13.56 -5.30
N GLY A 16 2.31 12.25 -5.00
CA GLY A 16 1.51 11.66 -3.93
C GLY A 16 0.08 11.37 -4.40
N VAL A 17 -0.91 11.73 -3.58
CA VAL A 17 -2.35 11.46 -3.83
C VAL A 17 -3.21 12.68 -3.49
N ASP A 18 -4.16 12.97 -4.37
CA ASP A 18 -5.21 13.98 -4.25
C ASP A 18 -6.55 13.30 -3.94
N TYR A 19 -6.87 13.27 -2.65
CA TYR A 19 -8.05 12.63 -2.08
C TYR A 19 -9.39 13.22 -2.56
N THR A 20 -9.39 14.36 -3.28
CA THR A 20 -10.61 14.95 -3.86
C THR A 20 -10.99 14.33 -5.21
N ARG A 21 -10.05 13.66 -5.89
CA ARG A 21 -10.23 13.07 -7.23
C ARG A 21 -10.05 11.55 -7.21
N LYS A 22 -10.87 10.89 -6.39
CA LYS A 22 -10.80 9.43 -6.14
C LYS A 22 -11.04 8.59 -7.41
N ASP A 23 -11.74 9.13 -8.41
CA ASP A 23 -11.97 8.50 -9.71
C ASP A 23 -10.69 8.32 -10.53
N GLN A 24 -9.63 9.09 -10.23
CA GLN A 24 -8.35 9.04 -10.95
C GLN A 24 -7.32 8.12 -10.29
N PHE A 25 -7.66 7.52 -9.14
CA PHE A 25 -6.74 6.66 -8.40
C PHE A 25 -6.37 5.44 -9.21
N GLN A 26 -5.06 5.19 -9.26
CA GLN A 26 -4.47 3.94 -9.70
C GLN A 26 -3.91 3.23 -8.47
N TRP A 27 -3.97 1.90 -8.47
CA TRP A 27 -3.53 1.13 -7.31
C TRP A 27 -3.04 -0.26 -7.66
N ILE A 28 -2.20 -0.79 -6.78
CA ILE A 28 -1.81 -2.19 -6.72
C ILE A 28 -2.08 -2.68 -5.30
N SER A 29 -2.80 -3.79 -5.17
CA SER A 29 -3.05 -4.44 -3.88
C SER A 29 -2.09 -5.61 -3.69
N LEU A 30 -1.54 -5.72 -2.49
CA LEU A 30 -0.35 -6.52 -2.20
C LEU A 30 -0.52 -7.30 -0.90
N ILE A 31 0.09 -8.48 -0.84
CA ILE A 31 0.29 -9.23 0.39
C ILE A 31 1.74 -9.71 0.38
N ARG A 32 2.51 -9.32 1.40
CA ARG A 32 3.89 -9.79 1.54
C ARG A 32 3.91 -11.31 1.68
N LEU A 33 4.85 -11.97 1.00
CA LEU A 33 5.09 -13.40 1.13
C LEU A 33 6.31 -13.68 2.03
N PRO A 34 6.33 -14.82 2.75
CA PRO A 34 7.54 -15.30 3.40
C PRO A 34 8.68 -15.55 2.40
N GLU A 35 9.94 -15.44 2.85
CA GLU A 35 11.13 -15.55 1.99
C GLU A 35 11.32 -16.93 1.34
N PHE A 36 10.72 -17.98 1.91
CA PHE A 36 10.80 -19.32 1.36
C PHE A 36 9.86 -19.55 0.16
N VAL A 37 8.94 -18.61 -0.13
CA VAL A 37 8.03 -18.74 -1.27
C VAL A 37 8.77 -18.36 -2.55
N THR A 38 8.97 -19.32 -3.43
CA THR A 38 9.58 -19.14 -4.75
C THR A 38 8.52 -18.90 -5.82
N ARG A 39 8.99 -18.66 -7.04
CA ARG A 39 8.12 -18.52 -8.21
C ARG A 39 7.36 -19.82 -8.50
N GLU A 40 7.98 -20.98 -8.28
CA GLU A 40 7.38 -22.29 -8.49
C GLU A 40 6.20 -22.54 -7.52
N GLU A 41 6.34 -22.22 -6.22
CA GLU A 41 5.21 -22.35 -5.30
C GLU A 41 4.09 -21.34 -5.62
N PHE A 42 4.44 -20.13 -6.07
CA PHE A 42 3.46 -19.15 -6.53
C PHE A 42 2.66 -19.66 -7.74
N ASP A 43 3.33 -20.15 -8.78
CA ASP A 43 2.69 -20.63 -10.01
C ASP A 43 1.81 -21.87 -9.72
N TRP A 44 2.27 -22.78 -8.86
CA TRP A 44 1.46 -23.90 -8.37
C TRP A 44 0.21 -23.41 -7.63
N ALA A 45 0.33 -22.43 -6.73
CA ALA A 45 -0.80 -21.89 -5.99
C ALA A 45 -1.86 -21.24 -6.90
N ILE A 46 -1.43 -20.56 -7.98
CA ILE A 46 -2.34 -20.01 -9.00
C ILE A 46 -3.13 -21.13 -9.68
N GLN A 47 -2.48 -22.22 -10.08
CA GLN A 47 -3.14 -23.37 -10.73
C GLN A 47 -4.17 -24.03 -9.80
N GLU A 48 -3.76 -24.36 -8.57
CA GLU A 48 -4.63 -24.95 -7.56
C GLU A 48 -5.84 -24.06 -7.24
N ALA A 49 -5.60 -22.76 -7.03
CA ALA A 49 -6.66 -21.81 -6.75
C ALA A 49 -7.62 -21.66 -7.93
N SER A 50 -7.11 -21.60 -9.17
CA SER A 50 -7.91 -21.50 -10.39
C SER A 50 -8.87 -22.68 -10.52
N VAL A 51 -8.38 -23.91 -10.32
CA VAL A 51 -9.21 -25.12 -10.38
C VAL A 51 -10.24 -25.14 -9.25
N LYS A 52 -9.80 -24.86 -8.02
CA LYS A 52 -10.65 -24.98 -6.82
C LYS A 52 -11.70 -23.88 -6.70
N LYS A 53 -11.37 -22.66 -7.12
CA LYS A 53 -12.23 -21.47 -7.02
C LYS A 53 -12.99 -21.19 -8.30
N GLN A 54 -12.59 -21.78 -9.43
CA GLN A 54 -13.17 -21.51 -10.75
C GLN A 54 -13.16 -20.00 -11.07
N MET A 55 -12.04 -19.35 -10.76
CA MET A 55 -11.84 -17.91 -10.93
C MET A 55 -10.55 -17.65 -11.70
N ASP A 56 -10.52 -16.52 -12.41
CA ASP A 56 -9.32 -16.05 -13.09
C ASP A 56 -8.39 -15.30 -12.14
N PHE A 57 -7.13 -15.73 -12.10
CA PHE A 57 -6.05 -15.12 -11.32
C PHE A 57 -4.93 -14.56 -12.22
N SER A 58 -5.17 -14.38 -13.52
CA SER A 58 -4.20 -13.87 -14.50
C SER A 58 -3.59 -12.51 -14.16
N LYS A 59 -4.28 -11.69 -13.34
CA LYS A 59 -3.81 -10.37 -12.88
C LYS A 59 -2.94 -10.42 -11.62
N VAL A 60 -2.78 -11.60 -11.01
CA VAL A 60 -1.94 -11.74 -9.81
C VAL A 60 -0.50 -11.89 -10.25
N GLU A 61 0.38 -11.07 -9.68
CA GLU A 61 1.80 -11.06 -10.01
C GLU A 61 2.67 -11.42 -8.80
N PHE A 62 3.83 -12.03 -9.09
CA PHE A 62 4.88 -12.30 -8.12
C PHE A 62 6.11 -11.47 -8.48
N PHE A 63 6.48 -10.56 -7.58
CA PHE A 63 7.60 -9.67 -7.80
C PHE A 63 8.29 -9.31 -6.47
N THR A 64 9.57 -8.95 -6.57
CA THR A 64 10.33 -8.39 -5.44
C THR A 64 10.22 -6.87 -5.46
N TYR A 65 9.99 -6.27 -4.30
CA TYR A 65 9.86 -4.83 -4.16
C TYR A 65 10.85 -4.28 -3.12
N HIS A 66 11.67 -3.32 -3.55
CA HIS A 66 12.60 -2.60 -2.69
C HIS A 66 12.14 -1.16 -2.53
N GLU A 67 11.39 -0.89 -1.48
CA GLU A 67 10.77 0.43 -1.26
C GLU A 67 11.78 1.55 -0.97
N GLY A 68 12.91 1.19 -0.36
CA GLY A 68 13.96 2.13 0.04
C GLY A 68 13.57 2.99 1.25
N LEU A 69 14.22 4.14 1.39
CA LEU A 69 14.03 5.05 2.53
C LEU A 69 12.66 5.75 2.45
N CYS A 70 11.87 5.65 3.51
CA CYS A 70 10.53 6.23 3.58
C CYS A 70 10.34 6.97 4.90
N VAL A 71 9.45 7.96 4.90
CA VAL A 71 8.77 8.41 6.12
C VAL A 71 7.55 7.52 6.35
N GLN A 72 7.23 7.23 7.62
CA GLN A 72 6.05 6.44 7.97
C GLN A 72 5.32 7.01 9.18
N CYS A 73 4.00 6.83 9.21
CA CYS A 73 3.17 7.19 10.36
C CYS A 73 2.01 6.21 10.52
N MET A 74 1.61 5.96 11.78
CA MET A 74 0.36 5.25 12.08
C MET A 74 -0.80 6.25 11.99
N HIS A 75 -1.70 6.05 11.04
CA HIS A 75 -2.99 6.69 11.01
C HIS A 75 -4.00 5.89 11.85
N ILE A 76 -4.73 6.58 12.71
CA ILE A 76 -5.83 6.01 13.50
C ILE A 76 -7.10 6.80 13.18
N GLY A 77 -8.09 6.11 12.63
CA GLY A 77 -9.36 6.71 12.23
C GLY A 77 -9.73 6.43 10.77
N PRO A 78 -10.78 7.10 10.26
CA PRO A 78 -11.28 6.88 8.91
C PRO A 78 -10.32 7.37 7.84
N TYR A 79 -10.27 6.66 6.70
CA TYR A 79 -9.39 6.97 5.56
C TYR A 79 -9.51 8.42 5.05
N ASP A 80 -10.69 9.01 5.13
CA ASP A 80 -10.90 10.41 4.70
C ASP A 80 -10.13 11.43 5.56
N ASN A 81 -9.63 11.03 6.73
CA ASN A 81 -8.82 11.87 7.61
C ASN A 81 -7.30 11.67 7.41
N GLU A 82 -6.88 10.72 6.58
CA GLU A 82 -5.47 10.51 6.25
C GLU A 82 -4.74 11.76 5.74
N PRO A 83 -5.36 12.69 4.98
CA PRO A 83 -4.71 13.94 4.59
C PRO A 83 -4.13 14.74 5.76
N VAL A 84 -4.71 14.61 6.97
CA VAL A 84 -4.17 15.24 8.18
C VAL A 84 -2.82 14.61 8.54
N THR A 85 -2.77 13.27 8.59
CA THR A 85 -1.55 12.52 8.88
C THR A 85 -0.48 12.76 7.82
N VAL A 86 -0.84 12.76 6.53
CA VAL A 86 0.08 13.02 5.41
C VAL A 86 0.71 14.40 5.53
N ARG A 87 -0.06 15.45 5.82
CA ARG A 87 0.49 16.82 6.00
C ARG A 87 1.51 16.89 7.15
N GLU A 88 1.26 16.18 8.25
CA GLU A 88 2.20 16.13 9.37
C GLU A 88 3.48 15.37 9.00
N MET A 89 3.37 14.28 8.23
CA MET A 89 4.52 13.55 7.68
C MET A 89 5.35 14.45 6.75
N GLU A 90 4.71 15.17 5.83
CA GLU A 90 5.41 16.10 4.92
C GLU A 90 6.11 17.24 5.66
N ARG A 91 5.50 17.77 6.72
CA ARG A 91 6.15 18.77 7.59
C ARG A 91 7.39 18.18 8.23
N HIS A 92 7.28 16.98 8.80
CA HIS A 92 8.40 16.28 9.42
C HIS A 92 9.54 16.01 8.41
N VAL A 93 9.22 15.55 7.20
CA VAL A 93 10.19 15.33 6.11
C VAL A 93 10.99 16.60 5.83
N LYS A 94 10.30 17.74 5.70
CA LYS A 94 10.95 19.05 5.45
C LYS A 94 11.82 19.50 6.63
N GLU A 95 11.33 19.34 7.86
CA GLU A 95 12.08 19.68 9.08
C GLU A 95 13.38 18.87 9.22
N GLN A 96 13.36 17.61 8.78
CA GLN A 96 14.52 16.72 8.79
C GLN A 96 15.45 16.90 7.57
N GLY A 97 15.13 17.82 6.64
CA GLY A 97 15.94 18.12 5.46
C GLY A 97 15.79 17.15 4.29
N TYR A 98 14.82 16.24 4.35
CA TYR A 98 14.49 15.30 3.27
C TYR A 98 13.51 15.90 2.26
N LYS A 99 13.35 15.21 1.13
CA LYS A 99 12.32 15.51 0.12
C LYS A 99 11.53 14.25 -0.21
N LEU A 100 10.28 14.43 -0.61
CA LEU A 100 9.47 13.34 -1.17
C LEU A 100 10.10 12.84 -2.48
N ASP A 101 10.03 11.53 -2.70
CA ASP A 101 10.68 10.85 -3.83
C ASP A 101 9.73 9.89 -4.55
N PHE A 102 8.57 10.41 -4.92
CA PHE A 102 7.61 9.68 -5.75
C PHE A 102 8.14 9.49 -7.18
N SER A 103 7.90 8.30 -7.74
CA SER A 103 8.23 7.96 -9.13
C SER A 103 7.34 6.81 -9.61
N ASP A 104 7.50 6.39 -10.86
CA ASP A 104 6.80 5.23 -11.45
C ASP A 104 7.17 3.87 -10.79
N GLN A 105 8.01 3.89 -9.74
CA GLN A 105 8.37 2.71 -8.94
C GLN A 105 8.27 2.96 -7.44
N ARG A 106 7.96 4.19 -7.01
CA ARG A 106 7.90 4.58 -5.59
C ARG A 106 6.60 5.34 -5.33
N TYR A 107 5.67 4.67 -4.66
CA TYR A 107 4.28 5.10 -4.54
C TYR A 107 3.90 5.54 -3.12
N HIS A 108 2.74 6.16 -2.97
CA HIS A 108 2.12 6.29 -1.66
C HIS A 108 1.66 4.90 -1.20
N HIS A 109 2.08 4.47 -0.01
CA HIS A 109 1.93 3.10 0.42
C HIS A 109 1.18 3.01 1.74
N GLU A 110 0.09 2.26 1.74
CA GLU A 110 -0.75 2.00 2.90
C GLU A 110 -0.69 0.53 3.32
N ILE A 111 -0.57 0.28 4.62
CA ILE A 111 -0.65 -1.06 5.23
C ILE A 111 -1.89 -1.11 6.13
N TYR A 112 -2.87 -1.93 5.79
CA TYR A 112 -4.13 -2.04 6.51
C TYR A 112 -4.05 -3.06 7.63
N LEU A 113 -3.90 -2.59 8.87
CA LEU A 113 -3.80 -3.46 10.05
C LEU A 113 -5.17 -3.85 10.62
N SER A 114 -6.23 -3.13 10.23
CA SER A 114 -7.61 -3.37 10.66
C SER A 114 -8.47 -3.87 9.51
N ASP A 115 -9.33 -4.87 9.77
CA ASP A 115 -10.36 -5.28 8.80
C ASP A 115 -11.53 -4.30 8.88
N VAL A 116 -11.74 -3.55 7.79
CA VAL A 116 -12.77 -2.51 7.68
C VAL A 116 -14.18 -3.04 7.92
N ARG A 117 -14.40 -4.34 7.69
CA ARG A 117 -15.70 -4.99 7.85
C ARG A 117 -15.98 -5.37 9.31
N LYS A 118 -14.97 -5.31 10.18
CA LYS A 118 -15.03 -5.76 11.58
C LYS A 118 -14.73 -4.66 12.59
N CYS A 119 -14.07 -3.59 12.17
CA CYS A 119 -13.64 -2.50 13.02
C CYS A 119 -14.48 -1.25 12.76
N LYS A 120 -14.79 -0.48 13.80
CA LYS A 120 -15.42 0.83 13.63
C LYS A 120 -14.43 1.81 13.01
N SER A 121 -14.92 2.73 12.18
CA SER A 121 -14.11 3.70 11.43
C SER A 121 -13.09 4.46 12.28
N GLU A 122 -13.46 4.87 13.50
CA GLU A 122 -12.63 5.63 14.42
C GLU A 122 -11.46 4.82 15.02
N ASN A 123 -11.51 3.50 14.90
CA ASN A 123 -10.50 2.59 15.44
C ASN A 123 -9.66 1.91 14.35
N LEU A 124 -9.89 2.24 13.08
CA LEU A 124 -9.10 1.72 11.98
C LEU A 124 -7.65 2.15 12.13
N LYS A 125 -6.73 1.21 11.89
CA LYS A 125 -5.29 1.44 11.94
C LYS A 125 -4.68 1.16 10.56
N THR A 126 -4.05 2.18 10.02
CA THR A 126 -3.34 2.12 8.73
C THR A 126 -1.94 2.69 8.92
N VAL A 127 -0.91 1.96 8.50
CA VAL A 127 0.43 2.55 8.39
C VAL A 127 0.52 3.23 7.04
N ILE A 128 0.79 4.54 7.02
CA ILE A 128 1.04 5.31 5.81
C ILE A 128 2.54 5.45 5.65
N ARG A 129 3.06 5.15 4.46
CA ARG A 129 4.45 5.29 4.04
C ARG A 129 4.54 6.16 2.80
N GLN A 130 5.50 7.07 2.79
CA GLN A 130 5.84 7.88 1.61
C GLN A 130 7.35 7.84 1.35
N PRO A 131 7.77 7.64 0.08
CA PRO A 131 9.17 7.56 -0.28
C PRO A 131 9.86 8.91 -0.10
N ILE A 132 11.08 8.89 0.44
CA ILE A 132 11.91 10.08 0.64
C ILE A 132 13.35 9.88 0.13
N LYS A 133 14.07 11.00 0.00
CA LYS A 133 15.50 11.09 -0.30
C LYS A 133 16.14 12.30 0.35
#